data_AF-A0A101W799-F1
#
_entry.id   AF-A0A101W799-F1
#
_cell.length_a   1.000
_cell.length_b   1.000
_cell.length_c   1.000
_cell.angle_alpha   90.00
_cell.angle_beta   90.00
_cell.angle_gamma   90.00
#
_symmetry.space_group_name_H-M   'P 1'
#
loop_
_entity.id
_entity.type
_entity.pdbx_description
1 polymer ?
#
loop_
_entity_poly.entity_id
_entity_poly.type
_entity_poly.pdbx_seq_one_letter_code
_entity_poly.pdbx_strand_id
1 'polypeptide(L)'
;MTSCSSTSGTVKGTVCYPSEYIPAMNVYLKNKETSKIYSLDIKENQKPFKFSKIPAGNYIAFAYTVQEDSTDAQEKSTITNGGYTHAVPCGLTVECKDHSLLIFKVENGKTTKNIEICDWFGAVMAEKAP
;
A
#
# COMPACT_ATOMS: atom_id res chain seq x y z
N MET A 1 -3.58 28.23 -27.11
CA MET A 1 -2.79 27.68 -25.98
C MET A 1 -3.54 26.46 -25.46
N THR A 2 -3.14 25.25 -25.82
CA THR A 2 -3.84 24.02 -25.42
C THR A 2 -3.32 23.59 -24.06
N SER A 3 -4.12 23.81 -23.01
CA SER A 3 -3.85 23.32 -21.66
C SER A 3 -3.75 21.80 -21.68
N CYS A 4 -2.58 21.25 -21.34
CA CYS A 4 -2.41 19.82 -21.09
C CYS A 4 -3.17 19.48 -19.80
N SER A 5 -4.46 19.15 -19.91
CA SER A 5 -5.24 18.61 -18.79
C SER A 5 -4.68 17.23 -18.47
N SER A 6 -3.83 17.14 -17.46
CA SER A 6 -3.29 15.87 -16.97
C SER A 6 -4.45 14.95 -16.57
N THR A 7 -4.69 13.90 -17.36
CA THR A 7 -5.76 12.90 -17.15
C THR A 7 -5.44 11.90 -16.02
N SER A 8 -4.43 12.21 -15.22
CA SER A 8 -3.93 11.36 -14.16
C SER A 8 -3.26 12.19 -13.06
N GLY A 9 -3.24 11.64 -11.85
CA GLY A 9 -2.54 12.14 -10.69
C GLY A 9 -1.25 11.38 -10.39
N THR A 10 -0.63 11.77 -9.29
CA THR A 10 0.55 11.12 -8.68
C THR A 10 0.18 10.64 -7.29
N VAL A 11 0.62 9.44 -6.90
CA VAL A 11 0.48 8.94 -5.53
C VAL A 11 1.86 8.78 -4.92
N LYS A 12 2.08 9.37 -3.75
CA LYS A 12 3.31 9.23 -2.97
C LYS A 12 2.99 8.68 -1.60
N GLY A 13 3.86 7.81 -1.13
CA GLY A 13 3.71 7.19 0.16
C GLY A 13 4.99 6.56 0.65
N THR A 14 4.86 5.88 1.78
CA THR A 14 5.93 5.16 2.44
C THR A 14 5.43 3.78 2.81
N VAL A 15 6.30 2.79 2.68
CA VAL A 15 6.14 1.48 3.31
C VAL A 15 6.87 1.50 4.65
N CYS A 16 6.18 1.11 5.71
CA CYS A 16 6.82 0.72 6.97
C CYS A 16 7.02 -0.80 6.99
N TYR A 17 7.81 -1.30 7.93
CA TYR A 17 7.90 -2.73 8.23
C TYR A 17 8.25 -2.87 9.73
N PRO A 18 7.74 -3.89 10.45
CA PRO A 18 7.95 -4.04 11.90
C PRO A 18 9.35 -4.59 12.24
N SER A 19 10.37 -4.16 11.50
CA SER A 19 11.79 -4.48 11.72
C SER A 19 12.64 -3.33 11.19
N GLU A 20 13.89 -3.25 11.66
CA GLU A 20 14.90 -2.32 11.14
C GLU A 20 15.28 -2.63 9.69
N TYR A 21 15.21 -3.91 9.30
CA TYR A 21 15.41 -4.35 7.92
C TYR A 21 14.08 -4.33 7.17
N ILE A 22 14.03 -3.62 6.04
CA ILE A 22 12.88 -3.66 5.14
C ILE A 22 13.20 -4.62 4.00
N PRO A 23 12.48 -5.74 3.86
CA PRO A 23 12.68 -6.66 2.74
C PRO A 23 12.26 -6.02 1.42
N ALA A 24 12.65 -6.66 0.31
CA ALA A 24 12.11 -6.30 -0.99
C ALA A 24 10.60 -6.61 -1.02
N MET A 25 9.81 -5.71 -1.61
CA MET A 25 8.34 -5.80 -1.61
C MET A 25 7.75 -5.37 -2.94
N ASN A 26 6.54 -5.84 -3.22
CA ASN A 26 5.70 -5.30 -4.27
C ASN A 26 4.60 -4.45 -3.62
N VAL A 27 4.53 -3.17 -3.99
CA VAL A 27 3.46 -2.26 -3.57
C VAL A 27 2.39 -2.21 -4.65
N TYR A 28 1.13 -2.20 -4.23
CA TYR A 28 -0.02 -2.22 -5.11
C TYR A 28 -0.99 -1.09 -4.79
N LEU A 29 -1.53 -0.48 -5.84
CA LEU A 29 -2.74 0.34 -5.80
C LEU A 29 -3.84 -0.38 -6.56
N LYS A 30 -4.94 -0.71 -5.90
CA LYS A 30 -6.13 -1.29 -6.56
C LYS A 30 -7.24 -0.26 -6.62
N ASN A 31 -7.70 0.04 -7.84
CA ASN A 31 -8.86 0.89 -8.07
C ASN A 31 -10.12 0.15 -7.60
N LYS A 32 -10.95 0.80 -6.79
CA LYS A 32 -12.12 0.17 -6.15
C LYS A 32 -13.30 -0.04 -7.09
N GLU A 33 -13.40 0.74 -8.16
CA GLU A 33 -14.49 0.65 -9.13
C GLU A 33 -14.20 -0.34 -10.26
N THR A 34 -12.96 -0.37 -10.74
CA THR A 34 -12.54 -1.14 -11.93
C THR A 34 -11.74 -2.39 -11.59
N SER A 35 -11.36 -2.56 -10.32
CA SER A 35 -10.43 -3.59 -9.84
C SER A 35 -9.05 -3.58 -10.51
N LYS A 36 -8.72 -2.53 -11.29
CA LYS A 36 -7.42 -2.40 -11.94
C LYS A 36 -6.32 -2.21 -10.91
N ILE A 37 -5.24 -2.98 -11.04
CA ILE A 37 -4.08 -2.96 -10.16
C ILE A 37 -2.91 -2.26 -10.84
N TYR A 38 -2.21 -1.44 -10.06
CA TYR A 38 -0.93 -0.82 -10.42
C TYR A 38 0.10 -1.30 -9.42
N SER A 39 1.24 -1.78 -9.88
CA SER A 39 2.31 -2.29 -9.01
C SER A 39 3.61 -1.51 -9.16
N LEU A 40 4.43 -1.55 -8.13
CA LEU A 40 5.80 -1.04 -8.12
C LEU A 40 6.67 -1.87 -7.18
N ASP A 41 7.89 -2.14 -7.61
CA ASP A 41 8.87 -2.87 -6.81
C ASP A 41 9.61 -1.93 -5.86
N ILE A 42 9.70 -2.35 -4.61
CA ILE A 42 10.44 -1.70 -3.54
C ILE A 42 11.68 -2.54 -3.28
N LYS A 43 12.84 -1.91 -3.41
CA LYS A 43 14.11 -2.55 -3.07
C LYS A 43 14.25 -2.68 -1.56
N GLU A 44 15.12 -3.57 -1.13
CA GLU A 44 15.48 -3.68 0.29
C GLU A 44 15.86 -2.31 0.88
N ASN A 45 15.38 -2.04 2.09
CA ASN A 45 15.58 -0.79 2.83
C ASN A 45 15.02 0.47 2.14
N GLN A 46 14.30 0.34 1.02
CA GLN A 46 13.60 1.46 0.39
C GLN A 46 12.24 1.68 1.08
N LYS A 47 12.10 2.81 1.75
CA LYS A 47 10.83 3.25 2.37
C LYS A 47 9.88 3.95 1.38
N PRO A 48 10.32 4.99 0.64
CA PRO A 48 9.39 5.80 -0.15
C PRO A 48 9.02 5.13 -1.47
N PHE A 49 7.79 5.37 -1.92
CA PHE A 49 7.31 4.99 -3.24
C PHE A 49 6.58 6.12 -3.95
N LYS A 50 6.53 6.05 -5.29
CA LYS A 50 5.83 7.02 -6.13
C LYS A 50 5.21 6.34 -7.34
N PHE A 51 3.89 6.37 -7.42
CA PHE A 51 3.17 6.07 -8.65
C PHE A 51 2.94 7.36 -9.44
N SER A 52 3.26 7.33 -10.73
CA SER A 52 2.99 8.42 -11.67
C SER A 52 1.93 7.96 -12.67
N LYS A 53 1.13 8.91 -13.18
CA LYS A 53 0.11 8.65 -14.20
C LYS A 53 -1.02 7.71 -13.72
N ILE A 54 -1.46 7.86 -12.47
CA ILE A 54 -2.61 7.11 -11.93
C ILE A 54 -3.91 7.86 -12.29
N PRO A 55 -4.87 7.25 -13.00
CA PRO A 55 -6.15 7.88 -13.28
C PRO A 55 -6.88 8.32 -12.01
N ALA A 56 -7.73 9.35 -12.12
CA ALA A 56 -8.60 9.72 -11.02
C ALA A 56 -9.56 8.57 -10.65
N GLY A 57 -9.80 8.38 -9.35
CA GLY A 57 -10.63 7.30 -8.83
C GLY A 57 -10.38 7.07 -7.35
N ASN A 58 -11.05 6.06 -6.78
CA ASN A 58 -10.84 5.65 -5.41
C ASN A 58 -9.96 4.40 -5.38
N TYR A 59 -8.99 4.39 -4.46
CA TYR A 59 -7.96 3.36 -4.41
C TYR A 59 -7.76 2.87 -2.97
N ILE A 60 -7.28 1.64 -2.88
CA ILE A 60 -6.69 1.05 -1.69
C ILE A 60 -5.22 0.73 -1.98
N ALA A 61 -4.38 0.80 -0.96
CA ALA A 61 -2.94 0.54 -1.06
C ALA A 61 -2.52 -0.60 -0.12
N PHE A 62 -1.70 -1.50 -0.63
CA PHE A 62 -1.20 -2.65 0.10
C PHE A 62 0.13 -3.13 -0.48
N ALA A 63 0.83 -3.98 0.26
CA ALA A 63 2.10 -4.55 -0.17
C ALA A 63 2.22 -6.02 0.23
N TYR A 64 3.07 -6.75 -0.49
CA TYR A 64 3.51 -8.09 -0.14
C TYR A 64 5.02 -8.14 -0.17
N THR A 65 5.62 -8.97 0.67
CA THR A 65 7.05 -9.26 0.59
C THR A 65 7.34 -10.18 -0.58
N VAL A 66 8.51 -10.01 -1.19
CA VAL A 66 8.92 -10.83 -2.34
C VAL A 66 9.36 -12.22 -1.88
N GLN A 67 9.85 -12.32 -0.65
CA GLN A 67 10.34 -13.55 -0.05
C GLN A 67 9.61 -13.80 1.26
N GLU A 68 9.57 -15.06 1.67
CA GLU A 68 9.02 -15.42 2.97
C GLU A 68 9.87 -14.81 4.09
N ASP A 69 9.22 -14.04 4.96
CA ASP A 69 9.88 -13.21 5.97
C ASP A 69 9.22 -13.28 7.35
N SER A 70 8.16 -14.07 7.47
CA SER A 70 7.55 -14.46 8.75
C SER A 70 7.49 -15.97 8.86
N THR A 71 7.92 -16.48 10.01
CA THR A 71 7.89 -17.90 10.35
C THR A 71 6.95 -18.10 11.53
N ASP A 72 5.96 -18.98 11.38
CA ASP A 72 5.05 -19.31 12.48
C ASP A 72 5.68 -20.29 13.50
N ALA A 73 4.95 -20.57 14.58
CA ALA A 73 5.40 -21.48 15.64
C ALA A 73 5.63 -22.93 15.17
N GLN A 74 5.25 -23.26 13.94
CA GLN A 74 5.41 -24.57 13.30
C GLN A 74 6.55 -24.55 12.27
N GLU A 75 7.40 -23.51 12.32
CA GLU A 75 8.51 -23.28 11.38
C GLU A 75 8.07 -23.07 9.93
N LYS A 76 6.80 -22.72 9.70
CA LYS A 76 6.31 -22.42 8.35
C LYS A 76 6.59 -20.97 8.03
N SER A 77 7.46 -20.77 7.05
CA SER A 77 7.74 -19.45 6.48
C SER A 77 6.64 -19.04 5.49
N THR A 78 6.27 -17.76 5.52
CA THR A 78 5.21 -17.19 4.69
C THR A 78 5.58 -15.79 4.20
N ILE A 79 5.08 -15.44 3.02
CA ILE A 79 5.05 -14.05 2.53
C ILE A 79 4.08 -13.27 3.40
N THR A 80 4.55 -12.17 3.98
CA THR A 80 3.69 -11.26 4.74
C THR A 80 3.06 -10.19 3.85
N ASN A 81 1.97 -9.62 4.34
CA ASN A 81 1.26 -8.53 3.67
C ASN A 81 1.07 -7.35 4.60
N GLY A 82 1.09 -6.16 4.01
CA GLY A 82 0.87 -4.90 4.69
C GLY A 82 -0.21 -4.07 3.99
N GLY A 83 -0.89 -3.20 4.74
CA GLY A 83 -1.95 -2.34 4.22
C GLY A 83 -1.84 -0.88 4.68
N TYR A 84 -2.38 0.02 3.87
CA TYR A 84 -2.83 1.33 4.35
C TYR A 84 -4.26 1.18 4.87
N THR A 85 -4.42 1.07 6.19
CA THR A 85 -5.68 0.74 6.86
C THR A 85 -6.16 1.87 7.77
N HIS A 86 -7.38 1.76 8.28
CA HIS A 86 -7.90 2.68 9.30
C HIS A 86 -7.09 2.66 10.61
N ALA A 87 -6.37 1.58 10.90
CA ALA A 87 -5.50 1.47 12.08
C ALA A 87 -4.24 2.32 11.97
N VAL A 88 -3.75 2.61 10.75
CA VAL A 88 -2.53 3.43 10.53
C VAL A 88 -2.67 4.84 11.09
N PRO A 89 -3.66 5.67 10.69
CA PRO A 89 -3.84 7.00 11.28
C PRO A 89 -4.27 6.98 12.76
N CYS A 90 -4.78 5.84 13.25
CA CYS A 90 -5.06 5.62 14.68
C CYS A 90 -3.78 5.37 15.50
N GLY A 91 -2.64 5.11 14.85
CA GLY A 91 -1.34 4.92 15.49
C GLY A 91 -0.98 3.46 15.76
N LEU A 92 -1.71 2.49 15.17
CA LEU A 92 -1.42 1.04 15.27
C LEU A 92 -1.32 0.54 16.72
N THR A 93 -2.05 1.15 17.65
CA THR A 93 -2.14 0.69 19.04
C THR A 93 -3.14 -0.45 19.16
N VAL A 94 -3.13 -1.15 20.30
CA VAL A 94 -4.10 -2.23 20.59
C VAL A 94 -5.56 -1.77 20.59
N GLU A 95 -5.82 -0.47 20.72
CA GLU A 95 -7.16 0.12 20.64
C GLU A 95 -7.64 0.34 19.20
N CYS A 96 -6.73 0.29 18.22
CA CYS A 96 -7.02 0.47 16.81
C CYS A 96 -7.56 -0.82 16.19
N LYS A 97 -8.85 -1.10 16.38
CA LYS A 97 -9.47 -2.38 15.98
C LYS A 97 -9.84 -2.47 14.49
N ASP A 98 -9.93 -1.35 13.80
CA ASP A 98 -10.32 -1.32 12.38
C ASP A 98 -9.08 -1.41 11.48
N HIS A 99 -8.77 -2.63 11.05
CA HIS A 99 -7.69 -2.91 10.11
C HIS A 99 -8.19 -3.06 8.66
N SER A 100 -9.39 -2.55 8.34
CA SER A 100 -9.86 -2.52 6.96
C SER A 100 -9.07 -1.50 6.13
N LEU A 101 -8.88 -1.81 4.85
CA LEU A 101 -8.12 -0.95 3.94
C LEU A 101 -8.79 0.42 3.76
N LEU A 102 -8.02 1.48 3.99
CA LEU A 102 -8.49 2.84 3.87
C LEU A 102 -8.58 3.24 2.40
N ILE A 103 -9.75 3.74 2.00
CA ILE A 103 -9.99 4.24 0.66
C ILE A 103 -9.47 5.68 0.56
N PHE A 104 -8.61 5.94 -0.41
CA PHE A 104 -8.13 7.29 -0.72
C PHE A 104 -8.43 7.67 -2.16
N LYS A 105 -8.60 8.98 -2.38
CA LYS A 105 -8.93 9.55 -3.69
C LYS A 105 -7.67 9.98 -4.44
N VAL A 106 -7.61 9.62 -5.72
CA VAL A 106 -6.66 10.19 -6.68
C VAL A 106 -7.39 11.19 -7.55
N GLU A 107 -6.81 12.37 -7.73
CA GLU A 107 -7.38 13.43 -8.55
C GLU A 107 -6.42 13.81 -9.68
N ASN A 108 -7.00 14.13 -10.84
CA ASN A 108 -6.27 14.53 -12.04
C ASN A 108 -5.37 15.74 -11.77
N GLY A 109 -4.10 15.63 -12.15
CA GLY A 109 -3.09 16.69 -11.97
C GLY A 109 -2.63 16.96 -10.55
N LYS A 110 -3.17 16.25 -9.55
CA LYS A 110 -2.79 16.41 -8.15
C LYS A 110 -1.85 15.30 -7.70
N THR A 111 -1.10 15.61 -6.63
CA THR A 111 -0.33 14.59 -5.91
C THR A 111 -1.07 14.23 -4.63
N THR A 112 -1.57 13.01 -4.55
CA THR A 112 -2.00 12.39 -3.28
C THR A 112 -0.76 11.96 -2.51
N LYS A 113 -0.64 12.38 -1.25
CA LYS A 113 0.50 12.11 -0.37
C LYS A 113 0.04 11.37 0.89
N ASN A 114 1.00 11.01 1.75
CA ASN A 114 0.77 10.43 3.07
C ASN A 114 0.00 9.10 3.00
N ILE A 115 0.25 8.32 1.96
CA ILE A 115 -0.20 6.93 1.89
C ILE A 115 0.82 6.09 2.65
N GLU A 116 0.42 5.48 3.75
CA GLU A 116 1.32 4.79 4.67
C GLU A 116 0.94 3.32 4.79
N ILE A 117 1.71 2.45 4.13
CA ILE A 117 1.51 0.99 4.19
C ILE A 117 2.30 0.48 5.38
N CYS A 118 1.66 0.49 6.55
CA CYS A 118 2.33 0.25 7.83
C CYS A 118 1.63 -0.76 8.73
N ASP A 119 0.41 -1.17 8.37
CA ASP A 119 -0.32 -2.23 9.07
C ASP A 119 0.06 -3.60 8.51
N TRP A 120 1.03 -4.27 9.14
CA TRP A 120 1.52 -5.60 8.78
C TRP A 120 1.00 -6.72 9.69
N PHE A 121 0.14 -6.37 10.65
CA PHE A 121 -0.35 -7.29 11.68
C PHE A 121 -1.83 -7.64 11.53
N GLY A 122 -2.61 -6.76 10.91
CA GLY A 122 -4.05 -6.94 10.81
C GLY A 122 -4.65 -6.59 9.45
N ALA A 123 -3.87 -6.10 8.49
CA ALA A 123 -4.39 -5.63 7.21
C ALA A 123 -5.24 -6.71 6.51
N VAL A 124 -6.55 -6.46 6.49
CA VAL A 124 -7.51 -7.39 5.91
C VAL A 124 -7.54 -7.20 4.40
N MET A 125 -6.77 -8.01 3.71
CA MET A 125 -6.75 -8.08 2.26
C MET A 125 -8.01 -8.78 1.77
N ALA A 126 -9.00 -8.01 1.30
CA ALA A 126 -10.32 -8.54 0.94
C ALA A 126 -10.29 -9.63 -0.16
N GLU A 127 -9.19 -9.78 -0.90
CA GLU A 127 -9.00 -10.84 -1.88
C GLU A 127 -7.51 -11.19 -1.92
N LYS A 128 -7.16 -12.49 -1.96
CA LYS A 128 -5.79 -12.94 -2.26
C LYS A 128 -5.29 -12.15 -3.47
N ALA A 129 -4.13 -11.48 -3.34
CA ALA A 129 -3.50 -10.87 -4.50
C ALA A 129 -3.30 -11.93 -5.61
N PRO A 130 -3.44 -11.54 -6.88
CA PRO A 130 -3.33 -12.44 -8.02
C PRO A 130 -1.96 -13.11 -8.11
#